data_AF-B4P7I5-F1
#
_entry.id   AF-B4P7I5-F1
#
_cell.length_a   1.000
_cell.length_b   1.000
_cell.length_c   1.000
_cell.angle_alpha   90.00
_cell.angle_beta   90.00
_cell.angle_gamma   90.00
#
_symmetry.space_group_name_H-M   'P 1'
#
loop_
_entity.id
_entity.type
_entity.pdbx_description
1 polymer ?
#
loop_
_entity_poly.entity_id
_entity_poly.type
_entity_poly.pdbx_seq_one_letter_code
_entity_poly.pdbx_strand_id
1 'polypeptide(L)'
;MFALLLILTGCQLLWSSPAESTSINEPVPILKSVAEQLTSGSYLFSYETADGTYREELGIVSRSSDSKSSDDDLEVSGIYRYIDDWGQEVEVRYTADKSGFLPHVRYISQGEAYKPFRIEPLSLMGAHS
;
A
#
# COMPACT_ATOMS: atom_id res chain seq x y z
N MET A 1 -29.15 -19.39 51.86
CA MET A 1 -29.49 -18.45 50.75
C MET A 1 -28.96 -17.04 51.07
N PHE A 2 -27.64 -16.91 51.25
CA PHE A 2 -26.93 -15.61 51.38
C PHE A 2 -25.46 -15.71 50.94
N ALA A 3 -24.98 -16.89 50.52
CA ALA A 3 -23.60 -17.09 50.10
C ALA A 3 -23.38 -16.95 48.58
N LEU A 4 -24.42 -16.61 47.80
CA LEU A 4 -24.31 -16.48 46.34
C LEU A 4 -24.36 -15.02 45.83
N LEU A 5 -24.51 -14.04 46.73
CA LEU A 5 -24.77 -12.64 46.36
C LEU A 5 -23.54 -11.72 46.47
N LEU A 6 -22.34 -12.27 46.68
CA LEU A 6 -21.09 -11.49 46.82
C LEU A 6 -20.05 -11.76 45.73
N ILE A 7 -20.36 -12.59 44.73
CA ILE A 7 -19.42 -12.92 43.64
C ILE A 7 -19.73 -12.10 42.36
N LEU A 8 -20.90 -11.46 42.27
CA LEU A 8 -21.30 -10.70 41.08
C LEU A 8 -20.83 -9.23 41.07
N THR A 9 -20.24 -8.72 42.15
CA THR A 9 -19.85 -7.30 42.28
C THR A 9 -18.35 -7.05 42.13
N GLY A 10 -17.55 -8.05 41.75
CA GLY A 10 -16.10 -7.94 41.59
C GLY A 10 -15.61 -7.63 40.17
N CYS A 11 -16.48 -7.63 39.16
CA CYS A 11 -16.08 -7.65 37.75
C CYS A 11 -16.48 -6.39 36.96
N GLN A 12 -16.48 -5.21 37.60
CA GLN A 12 -16.93 -3.97 36.94
C GLN A 12 -15.95 -2.79 37.07
N LEU A 13 -14.72 -2.97 37.57
CA LEU A 13 -13.80 -1.84 37.76
C LEU A 13 -12.42 -1.98 37.12
N LEU A 14 -12.18 -2.96 36.25
CA LEU A 14 -10.86 -3.16 35.65
C LEU A 14 -10.87 -3.29 34.13
N TRP A 15 -11.63 -2.48 33.40
CA TRP A 15 -11.36 -2.27 31.96
C TRP A 15 -11.74 -0.85 31.51
N SER A 16 -11.15 0.17 32.13
CA SER A 16 -10.87 1.39 31.37
C SER A 16 -9.38 1.36 31.05
N SER A 17 -9.03 0.69 29.95
CA SER A 17 -7.81 1.05 29.25
C SER A 17 -7.99 2.50 28.81
N PRO A 18 -7.04 3.43 29.06
CA PRO A 18 -7.00 4.63 28.27
C PRO A 18 -6.96 4.15 26.82
N ALA A 19 -7.91 4.61 26.00
CA ALA A 19 -7.74 4.55 24.57
C ALA A 19 -6.50 5.40 24.29
N GLU A 20 -5.37 4.72 24.09
CA GLU A 20 -4.17 5.34 23.55
C GLU A 20 -4.64 6.09 22.32
N SER A 21 -4.54 7.41 22.36
CA SER A 21 -5.02 8.29 21.32
C SER A 21 -4.34 7.86 20.04
N THR A 22 -5.06 7.12 19.22
CA THR A 22 -4.67 6.77 17.87
C THR A 22 -4.16 8.05 17.25
N SER A 23 -2.87 8.06 16.88
CA SER A 23 -2.35 9.11 16.04
C SER A 23 -3.32 9.26 14.87
N ILE A 24 -4.05 10.37 14.83
CA ILE A 24 -4.82 10.72 13.65
C ILE A 24 -3.73 11.14 12.68
N ASN A 25 -3.16 10.16 11.96
CA ASN A 25 -2.30 10.48 10.84
C ASN A 25 -3.23 11.22 9.87
N GLU A 26 -2.98 12.51 9.66
CA GLU A 26 -3.78 13.31 8.75
C GLU A 26 -3.86 12.58 7.40
N PRO A 27 -5.02 12.58 6.72
CA PRO A 27 -5.16 11.86 5.47
C PRO A 27 -4.14 12.37 4.46
N VAL A 28 -3.37 11.46 3.85
CA VAL A 28 -2.38 11.81 2.83
C VAL A 28 -3.09 12.46 1.63
N PRO A 29 -2.72 13.69 1.24
CA PRO A 29 -3.37 14.37 0.12
C PRO A 29 -3.16 13.66 -1.22
N ILE A 30 -4.20 13.64 -2.05
CA ILE A 30 -4.10 13.26 -3.47
C ILE A 30 -3.67 14.49 -4.27
N LEU A 31 -2.55 14.38 -4.98
CA LEU A 31 -1.98 15.44 -5.82
C LEU A 31 -2.59 15.43 -7.22
N LYS A 32 -2.83 14.24 -7.78
CA LYS A 32 -3.45 14.05 -9.10
C LYS A 32 -4.35 12.83 -9.09
N SER A 33 -5.43 12.89 -9.87
CA SER A 33 -6.36 11.78 -10.06
C SER A 33 -7.01 11.88 -11.43
N VAL A 34 -7.06 10.75 -12.15
CA VAL A 34 -7.79 10.57 -13.40
C VAL A 34 -8.56 9.26 -13.29
N ALA A 35 -9.81 9.25 -13.74
CA ALA A 35 -10.61 8.05 -13.85
C ALA A 35 -11.56 8.19 -15.04
N GLU A 36 -11.41 7.29 -16.01
CA GLU A 36 -12.17 7.29 -17.25
C GLU A 36 -12.74 5.90 -17.52
N GLN A 37 -14.00 5.86 -17.91
CA GLN A 37 -14.67 4.65 -18.32
C GLN A 37 -15.13 4.81 -19.77
N LEU A 38 -14.79 3.83 -20.60
CA LEU A 38 -15.14 3.82 -22.02
C LEU A 38 -16.45 3.07 -22.25
N THR A 39 -17.15 3.42 -23.32
CA THR A 39 -18.39 2.73 -23.74
C THR A 39 -18.16 1.24 -24.03
N SER A 40 -16.93 0.84 -24.36
CA SER A 40 -16.55 -0.55 -24.52
C SER A 40 -16.59 -1.36 -23.22
N GLY A 41 -16.64 -0.73 -22.06
CA GLY A 41 -16.44 -1.37 -20.75
C GLY A 41 -14.98 -1.34 -20.28
N SER A 42 -14.04 -0.98 -21.16
CA SER A 42 -12.65 -0.68 -20.80
C SER A 42 -12.57 0.55 -19.91
N TYR A 43 -11.51 0.68 -19.13
CA TYR A 43 -11.30 1.82 -18.23
C TYR A 43 -9.82 2.18 -18.12
N LEU A 44 -9.55 3.40 -17.69
CA LEU A 44 -8.23 3.87 -17.29
C LEU A 44 -8.38 4.64 -15.99
N PHE A 45 -7.48 4.43 -15.04
CA PHE A 45 -7.33 5.36 -13.93
C PHE A 45 -5.87 5.58 -13.57
N SER A 46 -5.59 6.72 -12.96
CA SER A 46 -4.31 7.01 -12.34
C SER A 46 -4.46 7.94 -11.15
N TYR A 47 -3.57 7.80 -10.17
CA TYR A 47 -3.48 8.75 -9.06
C TYR A 47 -2.05 8.87 -8.54
N GLU A 48 -1.79 10.01 -7.90
CA GLU A 48 -0.53 10.35 -7.25
C GLU A 48 -0.85 11.02 -5.90
N THR A 49 -0.20 10.59 -4.83
CA THR A 49 -0.39 11.14 -3.47
C THR A 49 0.89 11.81 -2.96
N ALA A 50 0.74 12.66 -1.95
CA ALA A 50 1.83 13.47 -1.40
C ALA A 50 2.94 12.66 -0.71
N ASP A 51 2.68 11.41 -0.35
CA ASP A 51 3.65 10.47 0.20
C ASP A 51 4.52 9.77 -0.88
N GLY A 52 4.31 10.08 -2.16
CA GLY A 52 5.04 9.46 -3.27
C GLY A 52 4.39 8.19 -3.81
N THR A 53 3.23 7.76 -3.30
CA THR A 53 2.48 6.66 -3.91
C THR A 53 1.93 7.09 -5.28
N TYR A 54 2.10 6.22 -6.27
CA TYR A 54 1.59 6.43 -7.62
C TYR A 54 1.00 5.13 -8.15
N ARG A 55 -0.10 5.23 -8.90
CA ARG A 55 -0.70 4.11 -9.63
C ARG A 55 -1.27 4.58 -10.94
N GLU A 56 -1.14 3.74 -11.96
CA GLU A 56 -1.81 3.86 -13.24
C GLU A 56 -2.23 2.46 -13.71
N GLU A 57 -3.45 2.34 -14.22
CA GLU A 57 -4.04 1.06 -14.62
C GLU A 57 -4.98 1.24 -15.81
N LEU A 58 -4.81 0.38 -16.81
CA LEU A 58 -5.64 0.26 -18.00
C LEU A 58 -6.29 -1.13 -18.01
N GLY A 59 -7.61 -1.17 -17.97
CA GLY A 59 -8.40 -2.38 -18.15
C GLY A 59 -9.03 -2.41 -19.55
N ILE A 60 -8.76 -3.46 -20.32
CA ILE A 60 -9.30 -3.66 -21.67
C ILE A 60 -10.27 -4.84 -21.65
N VAL A 61 -11.53 -4.57 -22.02
CA VAL A 61 -12.55 -5.59 -22.21
C VAL A 61 -12.56 -6.04 -23.67
N SER A 62 -12.27 -7.32 -23.91
CA SER A 62 -12.36 -7.98 -25.21
C SER A 62 -13.59 -8.86 -25.25
N ARG A 63 -14.51 -8.56 -26.18
CA ARG A 63 -15.71 -9.39 -26.41
C ARG A 63 -15.45 -10.40 -27.50
N SER A 64 -15.80 -11.65 -27.25
CA SER A 64 -15.81 -12.66 -28.31
C SER A 64 -16.85 -12.30 -29.39
N SER A 65 -16.49 -12.42 -30.66
CA SER A 65 -17.41 -12.26 -31.78
C SER A 65 -18.36 -13.45 -31.98
N ASP A 66 -18.09 -14.56 -31.28
CA ASP A 66 -18.89 -15.77 -31.39
C ASP A 66 -20.14 -15.66 -30.52
N SER A 67 -21.32 -15.56 -31.14
CA SER A 67 -22.62 -15.45 -30.44
C SER A 67 -22.98 -16.66 -29.56
N LYS A 68 -22.16 -17.71 -29.58
CA LYS A 68 -22.25 -18.93 -28.76
C LYS A 68 -21.37 -18.87 -27.52
N SER A 69 -20.42 -17.94 -27.44
CA SER A 69 -19.51 -17.74 -26.32
C SER A 69 -19.87 -16.43 -25.60
N SER A 70 -20.24 -16.53 -24.32
CA SER A 70 -20.55 -15.37 -23.46
C SER A 70 -19.34 -14.89 -22.66
N ASP A 71 -18.14 -15.35 -23.00
CA ASP A 71 -16.94 -15.04 -22.24
C ASP A 71 -16.37 -13.71 -22.74
N ASP A 72 -16.77 -12.64 -22.07
CA ASP A 72 -16.06 -11.36 -22.11
C ASP A 72 -14.74 -11.54 -21.34
N ASP A 73 -13.63 -11.16 -21.97
CA ASP A 73 -12.29 -11.26 -21.40
C ASP A 73 -11.83 -9.89 -20.92
N LEU A 74 -11.20 -9.85 -19.75
CA LEU A 74 -10.59 -8.65 -19.19
C LEU A 74 -9.08 -8.85 -19.09
N GLU A 75 -8.34 -7.98 -19.76
CA GLU A 75 -6.89 -7.81 -19.56
C GLU A 75 -6.66 -6.50 -18.80
N VAL A 76 -5.94 -6.56 -17.68
CA VAL A 76 -5.56 -5.38 -16.89
C VAL A 76 -4.06 -5.22 -16.94
N SER A 77 -3.58 -4.04 -17.32
CA SER A 77 -2.16 -3.70 -17.27
C SER A 77 -1.96 -2.43 -16.46
N GLY A 78 -0.82 -2.32 -15.79
CA GLY A 78 -0.58 -1.14 -14.99
C GLY A 78 0.81 -1.07 -14.38
N ILE A 79 0.98 0.01 -13.63
CA ILE A 79 2.16 0.31 -12.85
C ILE A 79 1.72 0.88 -11.50
N TYR A 80 2.41 0.50 -10.44
CA TYR A 80 2.36 1.22 -9.18
C TYR A 80 3.76 1.45 -8.64
N ARG A 81 3.94 2.56 -7.93
CA ARG A 81 5.17 2.95 -7.26
C ARG A 81 4.89 3.34 -5.82
N TYR A 82 5.81 3.00 -4.93
CA TYR A 82 5.75 3.34 -3.52
C TYR A 82 7.17 3.43 -2.95
N ILE A 83 7.30 4.08 -1.79
CA ILE A 83 8.54 4.10 -1.01
C ILE A 83 8.44 2.98 0.03
N ASP A 84 9.43 2.09 0.07
CA ASP A 84 9.46 1.00 1.04
C ASP A 84 9.99 1.45 2.42
N ASP A 85 10.03 0.51 3.38
CA ASP A 85 10.45 0.78 4.76
C ASP A 85 11.92 1.24 4.87
N TRP A 86 12.73 1.06 3.82
CA TRP A 86 14.12 1.52 3.75
C TRP A 86 14.28 2.84 3.00
N GLY A 87 13.17 3.46 2.57
CA GLY A 87 13.19 4.70 1.79
C GLY A 87 13.51 4.48 0.31
N GLN A 88 13.50 3.24 -0.18
CA GLN A 88 13.76 2.93 -1.57
C GLN A 88 12.47 2.99 -2.39
N GLU A 89 12.51 3.66 -3.54
CA GLU A 89 11.38 3.67 -4.47
C GLU A 89 11.30 2.33 -5.20
N VAL A 90 10.15 1.67 -5.07
CA VAL A 90 9.83 0.40 -5.71
C VAL A 90 8.82 0.66 -6.82
N GLU A 91 9.11 0.19 -8.03
CA GLU A 91 8.17 0.17 -9.15
C GLU A 91 7.75 -1.26 -9.45
N VAL A 92 6.46 -1.48 -9.60
CA VAL A 92 5.91 -2.76 -10.06
C VAL A 92 5.08 -2.50 -11.30
N ARG A 93 5.48 -3.13 -12.41
CA ARG A 93 4.71 -3.20 -13.64
C ARG A 93 4.03 -4.54 -13.71
N TYR A 94 2.81 -4.60 -14.21
CA TYR A 94 2.08 -5.86 -14.26
C TYR A 94 1.12 -5.94 -15.45
N THR A 95 0.84 -7.18 -15.83
CA THR A 95 -0.28 -7.57 -16.68
C THR A 95 -1.06 -8.68 -15.96
N ALA A 96 -2.38 -8.63 -16.02
CA ALA A 96 -3.29 -9.61 -15.44
C ALA A 96 -4.34 -9.99 -16.47
N ASP A 97 -4.47 -11.28 -16.74
CA ASP A 97 -5.46 -11.84 -17.67
C ASP A 97 -5.97 -13.20 -17.13
N LYS A 98 -6.59 -14.01 -18.00
CA LYS A 98 -7.06 -15.37 -17.67
C LYS A 98 -5.97 -16.31 -17.15
N SER A 99 -4.71 -16.07 -17.49
CA SER A 99 -3.56 -16.84 -17.04
C SER A 99 -3.06 -16.43 -15.65
N GLY A 100 -3.55 -15.31 -15.13
CA GLY A 100 -3.23 -14.79 -13.80
C GLY A 100 -2.44 -13.48 -13.84
N PHE A 101 -1.80 -13.16 -12.72
CA PHE A 101 -1.06 -11.91 -12.52
C PHE A 101 0.43 -12.11 -12.77
N LEU A 102 1.01 -11.29 -13.65
CA LEU A 102 2.41 -11.35 -14.06
C LEU A 102 3.11 -10.02 -13.71
N PRO A 103 3.73 -9.91 -12.51
CA PRO A 103 4.44 -8.71 -12.08
C PRO A 103 5.92 -8.71 -12.48
N HIS A 104 6.44 -7.51 -12.71
CA HIS A 104 7.86 -7.21 -12.81
C HIS A 104 8.22 -6.08 -11.83
N VAL A 105 9.05 -6.39 -10.84
CA VAL A 105 9.49 -5.47 -9.79
C VAL A 105 10.83 -4.85 -10.17
N ARG A 106 10.97 -3.54 -9.98
CA ARG A 106 12.20 -2.77 -10.20
C ARG A 106 12.41 -1.79 -9.06
N TYR A 107 13.55 -1.92 -8.40
CA TYR A 107 14.00 -0.91 -7.43
C TYR A 107 14.61 0.27 -8.18
N ILE A 108 14.09 1.48 -7.96
CA ILE A 108 14.59 2.70 -8.56
C ILE A 108 15.66 3.28 -7.64
N SER A 109 16.93 3.11 -7.99
CA SER A 109 18.00 3.82 -7.30
C SER A 109 17.98 5.29 -7.74
N GLN A 110 17.58 6.21 -6.85
CA GLN A 110 17.94 7.60 -7.02
C GLN A 110 19.47 7.70 -6.89
N GLY A 111 20.13 8.48 -7.74
CA GLY A 111 21.57 8.44 -8.00
C GLY A 111 22.53 8.77 -6.84
N GLU A 112 22.10 8.69 -5.57
CA GLU A 112 22.98 8.63 -4.42
C GLU A 112 22.96 7.21 -3.84
N ALA A 113 24.12 6.55 -3.92
CA ALA A 113 24.35 5.29 -3.25
C ALA A 113 23.91 5.38 -1.79
N TYR A 114 22.99 4.48 -1.39
CA TYR A 114 22.66 4.20 -0.01
C TYR A 114 23.95 4.23 0.83
N LYS A 115 24.12 5.29 1.63
CA LYS A 115 25.16 5.32 2.66
C LYS A 115 24.55 4.62 3.86
N PRO A 116 24.83 3.33 4.11
CA PRO A 116 24.41 2.73 5.37
C PRO A 116 24.92 3.63 6.48
N PHE A 117 24.05 3.90 7.47
CA PHE A 117 24.44 4.61 8.67
C PHE A 117 25.57 3.82 9.33
N ARG A 118 26.82 4.23 9.06
CA ARG A 118 28.00 3.64 9.66
C ARG A 118 28.01 4.13 11.10
N ILE A 119 27.71 3.23 12.03
CA ILE A 119 27.95 3.48 13.44
C ILE A 119 29.48 3.52 13.59
N GLU A 120 30.05 4.72 13.58
CA GLU A 120 31.46 4.88 13.91
C GLU A 120 31.62 4.35 15.35
N PRO A 121 32.49 3.35 15.60
CA PRO A 121 32.73 2.91 16.95
C PRO A 121 33.20 4.11 17.77
N LEU A 122 32.71 4.23 19.00
CA LEU A 122 32.93 5.33 19.96
C LEU A 122 34.41 5.58 20.33
N SER A 123 35.36 5.02 19.60
CA SER A 123 36.80 5.01 19.89
C SER A 123 37.54 6.29 19.52
N LEU A 124 36.86 7.34 19.03
CA LEU A 124 37.49 8.61 18.61
C LEU A 124 37.14 9.82 19.49
N MET A 125 36.60 9.59 20.69
CA MET A 125 36.64 10.58 21.78
C MET A 125 37.75 10.22 22.76
N GLY A 126 38.99 10.63 22.46
CA GLY A 126 40.08 10.46 23.42
C GLY A 126 41.46 10.72 22.85
N ALA A 127 41.87 11.98 22.78
CA ALA A 127 43.21 12.45 23.14
C ALA A 127 43.30 13.96 22.89
N HIS A 128 42.77 14.75 23.84
CA HIS A 128 43.38 16.04 24.12
C HIS A 128 44.64 15.77 24.94
N SER A 129 45.80 16.12 24.39
CA SER A 129 46.94 16.59 25.16
C SER A 129 47.56 17.78 24.47
#